data_AF-A0A944SUW9-F1
#
_entry.id   AF-A0A944SUW9-F1
#
_cell.length_a   1.000
_cell.length_b   1.000
_cell.length_c   1.000
_cell.angle_alpha   90.00
_cell.angle_beta   90.00
_cell.angle_gamma   90.00
#
_symmetry.space_group_name_H-M   'P 1'
#
loop_
_entity.id
_entity.type
_entity.pdbx_description
1 polymer ?
#
loop_
_entity_poly.entity_id
_entity_poly.type
_entity_poly.pdbx_seq_one_letter_code
_entity_poly.pdbx_strand_id
1 'polypeptide(L)'
;MKLPTLLVRGIDSQISSSDATQRFAKLIPQAEVSEIEGAGHYVAFDKGDEFSALVLEFLENHVPHQPPQYVSGSDSRILRDAMGCFATGITVVTTLDEVETPIGLTGNSFSSVSLDPPLVSICLGNHVGSLDVFRAKKSFAINVLNTGQQSISNLFASKGVDRFAGIDWSTWEHNVPIIEGSLASFECIKKDMIIQGDHTIFIGEVVRAKFEPHRDPLLYLGGKYRRLHFG
;
A
#
# COMPACT_ATOMS: atom_id res chain seq x y z
N MET A 1 18.13 3.66 3.01
CA MET A 1 18.01 4.09 4.42
C MET A 1 19.14 3.41 5.20
N LYS A 2 20.02 4.18 5.85
CA LYS A 2 20.95 3.62 6.84
C LYS A 2 20.16 3.52 8.15
N LEU A 3 20.08 2.33 8.74
CA LEU A 3 19.39 2.12 10.00
C LEU A 3 20.35 2.49 11.14
N PRO A 4 19.95 3.34 12.09
CA PRO A 4 20.76 3.60 13.28
C PRO A 4 20.98 2.27 14.02
N THR A 5 22.20 2.04 14.50
CA THR A 5 22.58 0.76 15.13
C THR A 5 23.25 1.01 16.49
N LEU A 6 22.74 0.38 17.54
CA LEU A 6 23.37 0.36 18.86
C LEU A 6 24.05 -1.00 19.09
N LEU A 7 25.33 -0.97 19.45
CA LEU A 7 26.09 -2.13 19.89
C LEU A 7 26.34 -2.01 21.40
N VAL A 8 25.75 -2.91 22.19
CA VAL A 8 25.94 -2.93 23.64
C VAL A 8 26.85 -4.08 24.03
N ARG A 9 27.89 -3.79 24.82
CA ARG A 9 28.85 -4.78 25.34
C ARG A 9 28.91 -4.72 26.87
N GLY A 10 29.02 -5.86 27.52
CA GLY A 10 29.39 -5.91 28.94
C GLY A 10 30.90 -5.86 29.10
N ILE A 11 31.38 -5.01 30.00
CA ILE A 11 32.82 -4.79 30.21
C ILE A 11 33.51 -6.09 30.65
N ASP A 12 32.82 -6.93 31.42
CA ASP A 12 33.33 -8.17 32.00
C ASP A 12 33.18 -9.38 31.04
N SER A 13 32.71 -9.15 29.82
CA SER A 13 32.63 -10.17 28.79
C SER A 13 34.02 -10.72 28.46
N GLN A 14 34.21 -12.03 28.65
CA GLN A 14 35.42 -12.74 28.24
C GLN A 14 35.41 -13.19 26.76
N ILE A 15 34.27 -13.05 26.10
CA ILE A 15 34.05 -13.50 24.71
C ILE A 15 34.24 -12.34 23.73
N SER A 16 34.03 -11.11 24.18
CA SER A 16 34.17 -9.90 23.36
C SER A 16 35.00 -8.83 24.09
N SER A 17 35.98 -8.26 23.39
CA SER A 17 36.81 -7.15 23.88
C SER A 17 36.33 -5.80 23.34
N SER A 18 36.59 -4.71 24.06
CA SER A 18 36.29 -3.34 23.61
C SER A 18 36.88 -3.04 22.21
N ASP A 19 38.15 -3.39 21.99
CA ASP A 19 38.82 -3.24 20.68
C ASP A 19 38.08 -3.94 19.53
N ALA A 20 37.64 -5.18 19.76
CA ALA A 20 36.91 -5.96 18.75
C ALA A 20 35.55 -5.32 18.45
N THR A 21 34.82 -4.87 19.47
CA THR A 21 33.54 -4.18 19.31
C THR A 21 33.70 -2.87 18.55
N GLN A 22 34.71 -2.06 18.87
CA GLN A 22 34.98 -0.81 18.15
C GLN A 22 35.36 -1.06 16.68
N ARG A 23 36.15 -2.11 16.39
CA ARG A 23 36.48 -2.48 15.01
C ARG A 23 35.24 -2.90 14.23
N PHE A 24 34.34 -3.66 14.86
CA PHE A 24 33.08 -4.06 14.25
C PHE A 24 32.16 -2.85 14.00
N ALA A 25 32.06 -1.93 14.97
CA ALA A 25 31.27 -0.70 14.84
C ALA A 25 31.71 0.14 13.63
N LYS A 26 33.02 0.22 13.34
CA LYS A 26 33.56 0.94 12.18
C LYS A 26 33.09 0.39 10.83
N LEU A 27 32.62 -0.86 10.77
CA LEU A 27 32.07 -1.48 9.56
C LEU A 27 30.60 -1.10 9.34
N ILE A 28 29.92 -0.57 10.36
CA ILE A 28 28.50 -0.24 10.33
C ILE A 28 28.35 1.28 10.31
N PRO A 29 27.80 1.88 9.24
CA PRO A 29 27.57 3.32 9.19
C PRO A 29 26.66 3.78 10.34
N GLN A 30 27.09 4.80 11.10
CA GLN A 30 26.33 5.38 12.21
C GLN A 30 26.08 4.40 13.38
N ALA A 31 26.97 3.42 13.59
CA ALA A 31 26.91 2.59 14.79
C ALA A 31 27.41 3.34 16.03
N GLU A 32 26.67 3.21 17.11
CA GLU A 32 27.03 3.67 18.45
C GLU A 32 27.42 2.46 19.30
N VAL A 33 28.42 2.64 20.17
CA VAL A 33 28.88 1.60 21.09
C VAL A 33 28.70 2.08 22.51
N SER A 34 28.03 1.26 23.32
CA SER A 34 27.88 1.49 24.75
C SER A 34 28.40 0.28 25.52
N GLU A 35 29.13 0.53 26.60
CA GLU A 35 29.64 -0.53 27.47
C GLU A 35 28.99 -0.44 28.85
N ILE A 36 28.59 -1.59 29.41
CA ILE A 36 27.98 -1.68 30.75
C ILE A 36 28.96 -2.34 31.71
N GLU A 37 29.31 -1.63 32.78
CA GLU A 37 30.14 -2.14 33.88
C GLU A 37 29.37 -3.18 34.71
N GLY A 38 30.04 -4.26 35.12
CA GLY A 38 29.39 -5.34 35.88
C GLY A 38 28.55 -6.29 35.04
N ALA A 39 28.57 -6.17 33.71
CA ALA A 39 27.88 -7.07 32.78
C ALA A 39 28.89 -7.96 32.03
N GLY A 40 28.54 -9.25 31.88
CA GLY A 40 29.27 -10.21 31.07
C GLY A 40 28.81 -10.20 29.61
N HIS A 41 28.79 -11.37 28.97
CA HIS A 41 28.39 -11.48 27.57
C HIS A 41 26.87 -11.26 27.35
N TYR A 42 26.05 -11.62 28.35
CA TYR A 42 24.59 -11.53 28.28
C TYR A 42 24.08 -10.27 28.99
N VAL A 43 24.45 -9.11 28.45
CA VAL A 43 24.20 -7.79 29.08
C VAL A 43 22.75 -7.58 29.50
N ALA A 44 21.78 -7.95 28.65
CA ALA A 44 20.36 -7.79 28.95
C ALA A 44 19.88 -8.67 30.12
N PHE A 45 20.59 -9.75 30.45
CA PHE A 45 20.31 -10.62 31.58
C PHE A 45 21.08 -10.17 32.83
N ASP A 46 22.36 -9.88 32.67
CA ASP A 46 23.25 -9.51 33.79
C ASP A 46 22.86 -8.14 34.38
N LYS A 47 22.47 -7.19 33.51
CA LYS A 47 22.22 -5.78 33.82
C LYS A 47 21.01 -5.24 33.04
N GLY A 48 19.85 -5.88 33.24
CA GLY A 48 18.62 -5.58 32.49
C GLY A 48 18.20 -4.10 32.51
N ASP A 49 18.18 -3.46 33.68
CA ASP A 49 17.73 -2.06 33.82
C ASP A 49 18.67 -1.08 33.08
N GLU A 50 19.98 -1.26 33.22
CA GLU A 50 21.00 -0.41 32.57
C GLU A 50 20.99 -0.63 31.05
N PHE A 51 20.79 -1.87 30.59
CA PHE A 51 20.59 -2.18 29.18
C PHE A 51 19.34 -1.51 28.62
N SER A 52 18.21 -1.62 29.34
CA SER A 52 16.95 -0.99 28.91
C SER A 52 17.06 0.53 28.86
N ALA A 53 17.74 1.16 29.82
CA ALA A 53 17.98 2.60 29.81
C ALA A 53 18.77 3.04 28.57
N LEU A 54 19.85 2.32 28.23
CA LEU A 54 20.66 2.59 27.03
C LEU A 54 19.85 2.41 25.73
N VAL A 55 19.03 1.35 25.65
CA VAL A 55 18.16 1.14 24.49
C VAL A 55 17.13 2.25 24.37
N LEU A 56 16.51 2.67 25.48
CA LEU A 56 15.56 3.77 25.47
C LEU A 56 16.23 5.07 25.02
N GLU A 57 17.34 5.47 25.63
CA GLU A 57 18.09 6.68 25.25
C GLU A 57 18.49 6.65 23.77
N PHE A 58 18.98 5.51 23.28
CA PHE A 58 19.32 5.35 21.87
C PHE A 58 18.10 5.51 20.95
N LEU A 59 16.96 4.94 21.33
CA LEU A 59 15.71 5.08 20.57
C LEU A 59 15.21 6.52 20.63
N GLU A 60 15.27 7.21 21.76
CA GLU A 60 14.91 8.62 21.89
C GLU A 60 15.77 9.49 20.95
N ASN A 61 17.07 9.26 20.91
CA ASN A 61 17.99 10.04 20.07
C ASN A 61 17.85 9.78 18.56
N HIS A 62 17.35 8.61 18.16
CA HIS A 62 17.37 8.17 16.76
C HIS A 62 16.00 7.91 16.12
N VAL A 63 14.97 7.68 16.93
CA VAL A 63 13.60 7.54 16.47
C VAL A 63 12.93 8.91 16.59
N PRO A 64 12.33 9.44 15.52
CA PRO A 64 11.65 10.73 15.58
C PRO A 64 10.59 10.71 16.69
N HIS A 65 10.78 11.54 17.72
CA HIS A 65 9.79 11.75 18.78
C HIS A 65 8.49 12.39 18.28
N GLN A 66 8.53 12.98 17.09
CA GLN A 66 7.38 13.63 16.47
C GLN A 66 6.85 12.77 15.32
N PRO A 67 5.52 12.72 15.14
CA PRO A 67 4.92 12.09 13.96
C PRO A 67 5.56 12.66 12.69
N PRO A 68 5.81 11.82 11.67
CA PRO A 68 6.35 12.29 10.41
C PRO A 68 5.45 13.38 9.83
N GLN A 69 6.03 14.50 9.43
CA GLN A 69 5.32 15.63 8.88
C GLN A 69 5.66 15.81 7.41
N TYR A 70 4.64 15.90 6.57
CA TYR A 70 4.80 16.38 5.20
C TYR A 70 4.68 17.91 5.18
N VAL A 71 5.65 18.57 4.56
CA VAL A 71 5.56 19.96 4.13
C VAL A 71 5.92 20.03 2.64
N SER A 72 5.55 21.13 1.97
CA SER A 72 5.90 21.30 0.55
C SER A 72 7.40 21.16 0.35
N GLY A 73 7.82 20.27 -0.57
CA GLY A 73 9.22 19.93 -0.82
C GLY A 73 9.76 18.71 -0.04
N SER A 74 9.00 18.15 0.90
CA SER A 74 9.35 16.87 1.54
C SER A 74 9.42 15.71 0.54
N ASP A 75 10.10 14.62 0.93
CA ASP A 75 10.10 13.37 0.16
C ASP A 75 8.66 12.87 -0.06
N SER A 76 8.34 12.56 -1.32
CA SER A 76 7.07 11.95 -1.75
C SER A 76 6.67 10.71 -0.94
N ARG A 77 7.63 9.98 -0.36
CA ARG A 77 7.37 8.83 0.49
C ARG A 77 6.61 9.23 1.75
N ILE A 78 6.91 10.38 2.35
CA ILE A 78 6.22 10.88 3.54
C ILE A 78 4.75 11.17 3.21
N LEU A 79 4.48 11.83 2.07
CA LEU A 79 3.12 12.08 1.62
C LEU A 79 2.36 10.78 1.35
N ARG A 80 3.01 9.80 0.70
CA ARG A 80 2.43 8.48 0.42
C ARG A 80 2.09 7.74 1.72
N ASP A 81 2.95 7.82 2.72
CA ASP A 81 2.71 7.21 4.03
C ASP A 81 1.55 7.89 4.76
N ALA A 82 1.48 9.23 4.72
CA ALA A 82 0.36 9.98 5.26
C ALA A 82 -0.97 9.64 4.58
N MET A 83 -1.01 9.57 3.24
CA MET A 83 -2.19 9.12 2.48
C MET A 83 -2.57 7.67 2.82
N GLY A 84 -1.57 6.82 3.06
CA GLY A 84 -1.77 5.43 3.44
C GLY A 84 -2.43 5.22 4.81
N CYS A 85 -2.60 6.27 5.62
CA CYS A 85 -3.37 6.24 6.86
C CYS A 85 -4.89 6.19 6.63
N PHE A 86 -5.37 6.56 5.44
CA PHE A 86 -6.76 6.42 5.07
C PHE A 86 -7.03 5.00 4.56
N ALA A 87 -7.77 4.20 5.35
CA ALA A 87 -8.14 2.85 4.95
C ALA A 87 -9.10 2.88 3.76
N THR A 88 -8.83 2.06 2.75
CA THR A 88 -9.72 1.92 1.58
C THR A 88 -10.02 0.47 1.26
N GLY A 89 -11.13 0.25 0.56
CA GLY A 89 -11.32 -0.99 -0.19
C GLY A 89 -10.40 -1.02 -1.42
N ILE A 90 -10.29 -2.18 -2.05
CA ILE A 90 -9.53 -2.34 -3.29
C ILE A 90 -10.48 -2.60 -4.44
N THR A 91 -10.23 -1.94 -5.57
CA THR A 91 -10.99 -2.13 -6.80
C THR A 91 -10.09 -2.59 -7.94
N VAL A 92 -10.70 -3.22 -8.94
CA VAL A 92 -10.11 -3.39 -10.27
C VAL A 92 -10.99 -2.64 -11.27
N VAL A 93 -10.40 -1.67 -11.95
CA VAL A 93 -11.07 -0.95 -13.04
C VAL A 93 -10.82 -1.70 -14.33
N THR A 94 -11.85 -1.88 -15.14
CA THR A 94 -11.79 -2.68 -16.36
C THR A 94 -12.43 -1.97 -17.55
N THR A 95 -11.95 -2.28 -18.74
CA THR A 95 -12.53 -1.87 -20.03
C THR A 95 -12.06 -2.85 -21.11
N LEU A 96 -12.49 -2.67 -22.36
CA LEU A 96 -11.97 -3.39 -23.51
C LEU A 96 -11.14 -2.44 -24.38
N ASP A 97 -10.09 -2.93 -25.05
CA ASP A 97 -9.40 -2.15 -26.09
C ASP A 97 -10.17 -2.12 -27.41
N GLU A 98 -9.56 -1.60 -28.48
CA GLU A 98 -10.20 -1.49 -29.80
C GLU A 98 -10.42 -2.82 -30.52
N VAL A 99 -9.70 -3.88 -30.12
CA VAL A 99 -9.86 -5.23 -30.68
C VAL A 99 -10.54 -6.18 -29.68
N GLU A 100 -11.30 -5.61 -28.74
CA GLU A 100 -12.06 -6.32 -27.70
C GLU A 100 -11.21 -7.14 -26.71
N THR A 101 -9.93 -6.80 -26.56
CA THR A 101 -9.07 -7.40 -25.53
C THR A 101 -9.41 -6.80 -24.16
N PRO A 102 -9.62 -7.61 -23.11
CA PRO A 102 -9.91 -7.10 -21.79
C PRO A 102 -8.68 -6.46 -21.14
N ILE A 103 -8.90 -5.25 -20.61
CA ILE A 103 -7.90 -4.44 -19.92
C ILE A 103 -8.40 -4.18 -18.51
N GLY A 104 -7.49 -4.24 -17.53
CA GLY A 104 -7.83 -3.86 -16.17
C GLY A 104 -6.64 -3.51 -15.30
N LEU A 105 -6.91 -2.75 -14.24
CA LEU A 105 -5.92 -2.22 -13.32
C LEU A 105 -6.44 -2.23 -11.89
N THR A 106 -5.60 -2.69 -10.95
CA THR A 106 -5.87 -2.51 -9.52
C THR A 106 -5.73 -1.04 -9.15
N GLY A 107 -6.69 -0.52 -8.39
CA GLY A 107 -6.68 0.80 -7.81
C GLY A 107 -7.41 0.83 -6.47
N ASN A 108 -7.16 1.85 -5.67
CA ASN A 108 -7.81 2.02 -4.37
C ASN A 108 -8.24 3.48 -4.10
N SER A 109 -8.33 4.28 -5.16
CA SER A 109 -8.75 5.69 -5.18
C SER A 109 -10.24 5.88 -5.47
N PHE A 110 -11.03 4.80 -5.36
CA PHE A 110 -12.45 4.80 -5.68
C PHE A 110 -13.23 5.66 -4.68
N SER A 111 -14.16 6.47 -5.17
CA SER A 111 -15.09 7.24 -4.34
C SER A 111 -16.47 7.33 -4.98
N SER A 112 -17.52 7.27 -4.16
CA SER A 112 -18.84 7.76 -4.57
C SER A 112 -18.80 9.27 -4.72
N VAL A 113 -19.46 9.82 -5.74
CA VAL A 113 -19.49 11.26 -6.03
C VAL A 113 -20.89 11.83 -5.88
N SER A 114 -21.90 11.16 -6.44
CA SER A 114 -23.29 11.64 -6.41
C SER A 114 -24.26 10.46 -6.47
N LEU A 115 -25.47 10.65 -5.91
CA LEU A 115 -26.57 9.69 -6.04
C LEU A 115 -27.55 10.08 -7.15
N ASP A 116 -27.71 11.37 -7.44
CA ASP A 116 -28.55 11.87 -8.54
C ASP A 116 -27.89 13.07 -9.25
N PRO A 117 -27.35 12.89 -10.48
CA PRO A 117 -27.19 11.59 -11.17
C PRO A 117 -26.22 10.67 -10.42
N PRO A 118 -26.28 9.34 -10.63
CA PRO A 118 -25.45 8.37 -9.91
C PRO A 118 -24.00 8.41 -10.45
N LEU A 119 -23.10 9.06 -9.72
CA LEU A 119 -21.71 9.27 -10.14
C LEU A 119 -20.71 8.62 -9.19
N VAL A 120 -19.64 8.06 -9.76
CA VAL A 120 -18.46 7.56 -9.06
C VAL A 120 -17.19 8.13 -9.68
N SER A 121 -16.08 8.09 -8.95
CA SER A 121 -14.76 8.45 -9.46
C SER A 121 -13.69 7.41 -9.15
N ILE A 122 -12.66 7.40 -10.00
CA ILE A 122 -11.41 6.66 -9.79
C ILE A 122 -10.24 7.45 -10.41
N CYS A 123 -9.09 7.47 -9.75
CA CYS A 123 -7.87 8.07 -10.27
C CYS A 123 -6.94 6.98 -10.85
N LEU A 124 -6.55 7.12 -12.12
CA LEU A 124 -5.57 6.25 -12.76
C LEU A 124 -4.26 7.01 -13.01
N GLY A 125 -3.12 6.36 -12.73
CA GLY A 125 -1.81 6.98 -12.89
C GLY A 125 -1.47 7.26 -14.35
N ASN A 126 -0.92 8.44 -14.63
CA ASN A 126 -0.56 8.88 -15.98
C ASN A 126 0.56 8.03 -16.63
N HIS A 127 1.31 7.29 -15.80
CA HIS A 127 2.41 6.42 -16.22
C HIS A 127 1.95 4.99 -16.56
N VAL A 128 0.67 4.65 -16.39
CA VAL A 128 0.15 3.31 -16.63
C VAL A 128 -0.09 3.13 -18.14
N GLY A 129 0.53 2.10 -18.74
CA GLY A 129 0.51 1.89 -20.19
C GLY A 129 -0.88 1.66 -20.80
N SER A 130 -1.87 1.26 -20.00
CA SER A 130 -3.25 1.07 -20.45
C SER A 130 -4.15 2.30 -20.30
N LEU A 131 -3.63 3.43 -19.83
CA LEU A 131 -4.41 4.65 -19.60
C LEU A 131 -5.08 5.17 -20.88
N ASP A 132 -4.39 5.11 -22.01
CA ASP A 132 -4.93 5.61 -23.27
C ASP A 132 -6.14 4.81 -23.74
N VAL A 133 -6.22 3.51 -23.39
CA VAL A 133 -7.41 2.69 -23.63
C VAL A 133 -8.60 3.23 -22.83
N PHE A 134 -8.41 3.50 -21.53
CA PHE A 134 -9.46 4.11 -20.69
C PHE A 134 -9.86 5.52 -21.19
N ARG A 135 -8.92 6.29 -21.75
CA ARG A 135 -9.21 7.60 -22.36
C ARG A 135 -10.03 7.49 -23.63
N ALA A 136 -9.75 6.51 -24.48
CA ALA A 136 -10.49 6.29 -25.73
C ALA A 136 -11.91 5.73 -25.48
N LYS A 137 -12.07 4.82 -24.53
CA LYS A 137 -13.33 4.08 -24.32
C LYS A 137 -14.38 4.89 -23.58
N LYS A 138 -15.63 4.77 -24.02
CA LYS A 138 -16.79 5.45 -23.39
C LYS A 138 -17.24 4.76 -22.11
N SER A 139 -17.00 3.46 -21.97
CA SER A 139 -17.49 2.65 -20.86
C SER A 139 -16.35 1.99 -20.12
N PHE A 140 -16.49 1.86 -18.81
CA PHE A 140 -15.60 1.11 -17.95
C PHE A 140 -16.39 0.50 -16.80
N ALA A 141 -15.81 -0.47 -16.11
CA ALA A 141 -16.38 -0.98 -14.87
C ALA A 141 -15.43 -0.80 -13.69
N ILE A 142 -16.00 -0.73 -12.50
CA ILE A 142 -15.28 -0.73 -11.22
C ILE A 142 -15.72 -1.97 -10.45
N ASN A 143 -14.78 -2.87 -10.15
CA ASN A 143 -15.03 -4.12 -9.43
C ASN A 143 -14.38 -4.02 -8.04
N VAL A 144 -15.19 -3.82 -7.00
CA VAL A 144 -14.76 -3.80 -5.60
C VAL A 144 -14.50 -5.23 -5.13
N LEU A 145 -13.30 -5.49 -4.61
CA LEU A 145 -12.85 -6.83 -4.24
C LEU A 145 -13.22 -7.19 -2.80
N ASN A 146 -13.52 -8.47 -2.57
CA ASN A 146 -13.67 -9.04 -1.23
C ASN A 146 -12.39 -9.76 -0.77
N THR A 147 -12.34 -10.16 0.50
CA THR A 147 -11.18 -10.80 1.13
C THR A 147 -10.65 -12.05 0.41
N GLY A 148 -11.49 -12.77 -0.34
CA GLY A 148 -11.09 -13.93 -1.14
C GLY A 148 -10.37 -13.59 -2.45
N GLN A 149 -10.34 -12.32 -2.86
CA GLN A 149 -9.81 -11.86 -4.16
C GLN A 149 -8.47 -11.12 -4.04
N GLN A 150 -7.70 -11.35 -2.98
CA GLN A 150 -6.36 -10.77 -2.84
C GLN A 150 -5.41 -11.18 -3.99
N SER A 151 -5.53 -12.40 -4.50
CA SER A 151 -4.77 -12.86 -5.68
C SER A 151 -5.11 -12.06 -6.93
N ILE A 152 -6.39 -11.74 -7.15
CA ILE A 152 -6.86 -10.88 -8.25
C ILE A 152 -6.27 -9.47 -8.10
N SER A 153 -6.34 -8.87 -6.92
CA SER A 153 -5.71 -7.57 -6.64
C SER A 153 -4.22 -7.56 -7.03
N ASN A 154 -3.46 -8.59 -6.65
CA ASN A 154 -2.05 -8.73 -7.00
C ASN A 154 -1.84 -8.88 -8.51
N LEU A 155 -2.65 -9.73 -9.16
CA LEU A 155 -2.58 -9.99 -10.60
C LEU A 155 -2.78 -8.71 -11.41
N PHE A 156 -3.82 -7.93 -11.09
CA PHE A 156 -4.15 -6.70 -11.80
C PHE A 156 -3.22 -5.51 -11.47
N ALA A 157 -2.36 -5.63 -10.47
CA ALA A 157 -1.28 -4.70 -10.18
C ALA A 157 0.05 -5.06 -10.88
N SER A 158 0.19 -6.31 -11.35
CA SER A 158 1.42 -6.82 -11.98
C SER A 158 1.57 -6.38 -13.44
N LYS A 159 2.79 -6.40 -13.99
CA LYS A 159 3.09 -5.97 -15.38
C LYS A 159 3.46 -7.18 -16.25
N GLY A 160 3.14 -7.13 -17.54
CA GLY A 160 3.63 -8.08 -18.54
C GLY A 160 3.01 -9.49 -18.48
N VAL A 161 1.82 -9.63 -17.89
CA VAL A 161 1.08 -10.89 -17.80
C VAL A 161 -0.31 -10.72 -18.40
N ASP A 162 -0.89 -11.82 -18.87
CA ASP A 162 -2.32 -11.86 -19.17
C ASP A 162 -3.10 -11.93 -17.85
N ARG A 163 -3.73 -10.81 -17.49
CA ARG A 163 -4.44 -10.63 -16.22
C ARG A 163 -5.83 -11.30 -16.22
N PHE A 164 -6.35 -11.66 -17.39
CA PHE A 164 -7.71 -12.21 -17.53
C PHE A 164 -7.72 -13.72 -17.83
N ALA A 165 -6.61 -14.31 -18.27
CA ALA A 165 -6.52 -15.74 -18.60
C ALA A 165 -6.90 -16.71 -17.45
N GLY A 166 -6.72 -16.30 -16.19
CA GLY A 166 -6.88 -17.16 -15.02
C GLY A 166 -8.01 -16.77 -14.07
N ILE A 167 -8.95 -15.93 -14.51
CA ILE A 167 -10.06 -15.46 -13.66
C ILE A 167 -11.39 -15.63 -14.40
N ASP A 168 -12.46 -15.79 -13.62
CA ASP A 168 -13.81 -15.74 -14.16
C ASP A 168 -14.26 -14.29 -14.31
N TRP A 169 -14.69 -13.93 -15.52
CA TRP A 169 -15.26 -12.65 -15.83
C TRP A 169 -16.30 -12.78 -16.94
N SER A 170 -17.22 -11.85 -16.99
CA SER A 170 -18.26 -11.75 -18.01
C SER A 170 -18.38 -10.29 -18.46
N THR A 171 -19.28 -10.00 -19.39
CA THR A 171 -19.64 -8.61 -19.73
C THR A 171 -21.10 -8.35 -19.44
N TRP A 172 -21.42 -7.09 -19.13
CA TRP A 172 -22.80 -6.61 -19.08
C TRP A 172 -23.16 -5.88 -20.38
N GLU A 173 -24.25 -5.11 -20.37
CA GLU A 173 -24.88 -4.54 -21.56
C GLU A 173 -23.97 -3.59 -22.35
N HIS A 174 -23.08 -2.87 -21.67
CA HIS A 174 -22.14 -1.94 -22.31
C HIS A 174 -20.79 -2.58 -22.66
N ASN A 175 -20.75 -3.92 -22.68
CA ASN A 175 -19.60 -4.73 -23.09
C ASN A 175 -18.30 -4.38 -22.36
N VAL A 176 -18.37 -4.19 -21.03
CA VAL A 176 -17.20 -3.99 -20.18
C VAL A 176 -16.96 -5.21 -19.30
N PRO A 177 -15.69 -5.64 -19.06
CA PRO A 177 -15.41 -6.80 -18.23
C PRO A 177 -15.86 -6.60 -16.78
N ILE A 178 -16.62 -7.55 -16.26
CA ILE A 178 -17.07 -7.63 -14.87
C ILE A 178 -16.41 -8.86 -14.25
N ILE A 179 -15.66 -8.66 -13.17
CA ILE A 179 -14.97 -9.75 -12.48
C ILE A 179 -15.98 -10.50 -11.61
N GLU A 180 -16.14 -11.80 -11.83
CA GLU A 180 -17.09 -12.60 -11.11
C GLU A 180 -16.75 -12.71 -9.62
N GLY A 181 -17.80 -12.75 -8.80
CA GLY A 181 -17.66 -12.81 -7.35
C GLY A 181 -17.02 -11.58 -6.72
N SER A 182 -16.97 -10.43 -7.39
CA SER A 182 -16.64 -9.14 -6.76
C SER A 182 -17.62 -8.79 -5.64
N LEU A 183 -17.17 -8.05 -4.63
CA LEU A 183 -18.05 -7.55 -3.55
C LEU A 183 -19.12 -6.62 -4.09
N ALA A 184 -18.72 -5.74 -5.01
CA ALA A 184 -19.63 -4.91 -5.80
C ALA A 184 -19.02 -4.67 -7.17
N SER A 185 -19.86 -4.53 -8.19
CA SER A 185 -19.44 -4.15 -9.55
C SER A 185 -20.35 -3.03 -10.04
N PHE A 186 -19.74 -2.02 -10.64
CA PHE A 186 -20.43 -0.86 -11.23
C PHE A 186 -20.06 -0.78 -12.71
N GLU A 187 -21.04 -0.88 -13.60
CA GLU A 187 -20.88 -0.57 -15.02
C GLU A 187 -21.15 0.92 -15.22
N CYS A 188 -20.19 1.61 -15.82
CA CYS A 188 -20.16 3.07 -15.87
C CYS A 188 -20.02 3.58 -17.30
N ILE A 189 -20.74 4.68 -17.59
CA ILE A 189 -20.49 5.53 -18.76
C ILE A 189 -19.63 6.70 -18.33
N LYS A 190 -18.49 6.89 -18.99
CA LYS A 190 -17.56 7.98 -18.69
C LYS A 190 -18.21 9.34 -19.00
N LYS A 191 -18.28 10.18 -17.97
CA LYS A 191 -18.81 11.55 -18.05
C LYS A 191 -17.72 12.58 -18.23
N ASP A 192 -16.61 12.43 -17.53
CA ASP A 192 -15.51 13.38 -17.58
C ASP A 192 -14.16 12.73 -17.27
N MET A 193 -13.09 13.41 -17.66
CA MET A 193 -11.71 13.09 -17.35
C MET A 193 -10.94 14.36 -16.99
N ILE A 194 -10.47 14.44 -15.75
CA ILE A 194 -9.74 15.60 -15.25
C ILE A 194 -8.28 15.21 -15.05
N ILE A 195 -7.38 15.75 -15.87
CA ILE A 195 -5.94 15.54 -15.73
C ILE A 195 -5.44 16.40 -14.57
N GLN A 196 -4.89 15.77 -13.52
CA GLN A 196 -4.35 16.48 -12.36
C GLN A 196 -3.07 15.83 -11.84
N GLY A 197 -1.97 16.58 -11.93
CA GLY A 197 -0.65 16.09 -11.53
C GLY A 197 -0.24 14.83 -12.29
N ASP A 198 0.13 13.79 -11.55
CA ASP A 198 0.56 12.50 -12.10
C ASP A 198 -0.58 11.49 -12.30
N HIS A 199 -1.84 11.91 -12.14
CA HIS A 199 -3.03 11.07 -12.35
C HIS A 199 -4.07 11.74 -13.27
N THR A 200 -4.97 10.92 -13.82
CA THR A 200 -6.21 11.36 -14.46
C THR A 200 -7.38 10.85 -13.62
N ILE A 201 -8.27 11.76 -13.21
CA ILE A 201 -9.51 11.46 -12.49
C ILE A 201 -10.57 11.13 -13.53
N PHE A 202 -11.13 9.92 -13.46
CA PHE A 202 -12.27 9.51 -14.27
C PHE A 202 -13.54 9.68 -13.46
N ILE A 203 -14.55 10.31 -14.06
CA ILE A 203 -15.91 10.39 -13.51
C ILE A 203 -16.81 9.52 -14.36
N GLY A 204 -17.48 8.55 -13.74
CA GLY A 204 -18.39 7.61 -14.38
C GLY A 204 -19.81 7.76 -13.85
N GLU A 205 -20.78 7.82 -14.75
CA GLU A 205 -22.20 7.64 -14.42
C GLU A 205 -22.50 6.15 -14.35
N VAL A 206 -22.99 5.70 -13.19
CA VAL A 206 -23.34 4.30 -12.95
C VAL A 206 -24.65 4.00 -13.65
N VAL A 207 -24.60 3.15 -14.67
CA VAL A 207 -25.79 2.70 -15.41
C VAL A 207 -26.30 1.35 -14.93
N ARG A 208 -25.45 0.56 -14.25
CA ARG A 208 -25.83 -0.70 -13.62
C ARG A 208 -24.89 -1.05 -12.47
N ALA A 209 -25.42 -1.70 -11.43
CA ALA A 209 -24.61 -2.20 -10.31
C ALA A 209 -25.13 -3.56 -9.79
N LYS A 210 -24.22 -4.36 -9.22
CA LYS A 210 -24.50 -5.60 -8.48
C LYS A 210 -23.61 -5.62 -7.23
N PHE A 211 -24.10 -6.12 -6.09
CA PHE A 211 -23.32 -6.18 -4.85
C PHE A 211 -23.72 -7.38 -3.98
N GLU A 212 -22.78 -7.81 -3.13
CA GLU A 212 -22.89 -8.95 -2.22
C GLU A 212 -22.65 -8.48 -0.77
N PRO A 213 -23.67 -7.93 -0.08
CA PRO A 213 -23.49 -7.20 1.18
C PRO A 213 -23.04 -8.07 2.36
N HIS A 214 -23.05 -9.40 2.21
CA HIS A 214 -22.73 -10.36 3.27
C HIS A 214 -21.27 -10.87 3.21
N ARG A 215 -20.43 -10.32 2.33
CA ARG A 215 -19.01 -10.70 2.22
C ARG A 215 -18.12 -9.59 2.77
N ASP A 216 -16.98 -9.98 3.33
CA ASP A 216 -16.02 -9.01 3.86
C ASP A 216 -15.21 -8.32 2.74
N PRO A 217 -15.00 -7.00 2.81
CA PRO A 217 -14.18 -6.27 1.86
C PRO A 217 -12.69 -6.60 1.99
N LEU A 218 -11.98 -6.61 0.86
CA LEU A 218 -10.52 -6.57 0.87
C LEU A 218 -10.06 -5.15 1.20
N LEU A 219 -9.39 -4.97 2.33
CA LEU A 219 -8.93 -3.66 2.79
C LEU A 219 -7.45 -3.44 2.50
N TYR A 220 -7.09 -2.18 2.29
CA TYR A 220 -5.72 -1.71 2.18
C TYR A 220 -5.48 -0.55 3.15
N LEU A 221 -4.44 -0.69 3.99
CA LEU A 221 -4.07 0.33 4.98
C LEU A 221 -2.56 0.26 5.25
N GLY A 222 -1.89 1.41 5.23
CA GLY A 222 -0.45 1.52 5.49
C GLY A 222 0.40 0.68 4.53
N GLY A 223 0.00 0.60 3.26
CA GLY A 223 0.72 -0.15 2.23
C GLY A 223 0.60 -1.68 2.33
N LYS A 224 -0.41 -2.19 3.03
CA LYS A 224 -0.60 -3.63 3.25
C LYS A 224 -2.08 -4.00 3.25
N TYR A 225 -2.37 -5.24 2.85
CA TYR A 225 -3.71 -5.81 2.99
C TYR A 225 -4.12 -5.92 4.48
N ARG A 226 -5.41 -5.71 4.76
CA ARG A 226 -6.03 -5.82 6.09
C ARG A 226 -7.37 -6.57 5.99
N ARG A 227 -7.88 -6.97 7.15
CA ARG A 227 -9.20 -7.59 7.33
C ARG A 227 -9.97 -6.83 8.39
N LEU A 228 -11.30 -6.82 8.27
CA LEU A 228 -12.17 -6.43 9.36
C LEU A 228 -12.12 -7.53 10.43
N HIS A 229 -12.04 -7.11 11.69
CA HIS A 229 -12.27 -7.98 12.83
C HIS A 229 -13.49 -7.42 13.54
N PHE A 230 -14.61 -8.14 13.45
CA PHE A 230 -15.77 -7.85 14.29
C PHE A 230 -15.56 -8.55 15.62
N GLY A 231 -15.58 -7.76 16.71
CA GLY A 231 -15.56 -8.27 18.09
C GLY A 231 -16.94 -8.69 18.55
#